data_AF-H0EV79-F1
#
_entry.id   AF-H0EV79-F1
#
_cell.length_a   1.000
_cell.length_b   1.000
_cell.length_c   1.000
_cell.angle_alpha   90.00
_cell.angle_beta   90.00
_cell.angle_gamma   90.00
#
_symmetry.space_group_name_H-M   'P 1'
#
loop_
_entity.id
_entity.type
_entity.pdbx_description
1 polymer ?
#
loop_
_entity_poly.entity_id
_entity_poly.type
_entity_poly.pdbx_seq_one_letter_code
_entity_poly.pdbx_strand_id
1 'polypeptide(L)'
;MGHSRLPSASARHPSTTNFKIPYSATNELRLLRLLSLASSNRTAASAASDDTQDYHDTEIVCELFHAFADDKPKYHALSYTWGSAEGTELISLDGIQVPVTENLADALKNIRDDHNNIVLWLVQHDSLPRSLRR
;
A
#
# COMPACT_ATOMS: atom_id res chain seq x y z
N MET A 1 1.89 2.13 78.70
CA MET A 1 1.84 3.26 77.76
C MET A 1 3.26 3.64 77.40
N GLY A 2 3.67 3.35 76.16
CA GLY A 2 5.03 3.59 75.66
C GLY A 2 5.07 3.15 74.20
N HIS A 3 4.60 4.00 73.29
CA HIS A 3 4.50 3.70 71.87
C HIS A 3 5.76 4.18 71.15
N SER A 4 6.63 3.26 70.76
CA SER A 4 7.71 3.52 69.81
C SER A 4 7.20 3.16 68.41
N ARG A 5 6.94 4.16 67.55
CA ARG A 5 6.59 3.96 66.13
C ARG A 5 7.80 4.29 65.25
N LEU A 6 8.03 3.39 64.29
CA LEU A 6 9.11 3.33 63.29
C LEU A 6 9.23 4.61 62.44
N PRO A 7 10.42 4.91 61.88
CA PRO A 7 10.56 5.99 60.89
C PRO A 7 9.93 5.56 59.55
N SER A 8 8.99 6.38 59.07
CA SER A 8 8.39 6.26 57.74
C SER A 8 9.39 6.72 56.69
N ALA A 9 9.91 5.77 55.90
CA ALA A 9 10.73 6.05 54.74
C ALA A 9 9.90 6.82 53.70
N SER A 10 10.22 8.11 53.53
CA SER A 10 9.63 8.95 52.50
C SER A 10 10.17 8.48 51.14
N ALA A 11 9.40 7.60 50.50
CA ALA A 11 9.68 7.11 49.17
C ALA A 11 9.67 8.29 48.20
N ARG A 12 10.86 8.62 47.73
CA ARG A 12 11.15 9.44 46.54
C ARG A 12 10.16 9.04 45.44
N HIS A 13 9.24 9.95 45.09
CA HIS A 13 8.41 9.79 43.90
C HIS A 13 9.35 9.56 42.70
N PRO A 14 9.24 8.44 41.97
CA PRO A 14 9.89 8.35 40.68
C PRO A 14 9.22 9.39 39.79
N SER A 15 9.99 10.40 39.39
CA SER A 15 9.68 11.29 38.29
C SER A 15 9.10 10.45 37.16
N THR A 16 7.89 10.80 36.71
CA THR A 16 7.22 10.22 35.55
C THR A 16 8.20 10.16 34.40
N THR A 17 8.90 9.02 34.29
CA THR A 17 9.73 8.71 33.15
C THR A 17 8.71 8.49 32.06
N ASN A 18 8.62 9.50 31.19
CA ASN A 18 7.85 9.43 29.97
C ASN A 18 8.36 8.20 29.22
N PHE A 19 7.66 7.07 29.41
CA PHE A 19 7.89 5.84 28.68
C PHE A 19 7.48 6.17 27.26
N LYS A 20 8.41 6.79 26.53
CA LYS A 20 8.36 6.88 25.09
C LYS A 20 8.42 5.44 24.66
N ILE A 21 7.25 4.87 24.44
CA ILE A 21 7.06 3.54 23.86
C ILE A 21 8.06 3.53 22.70
N PRO A 22 9.08 2.66 22.69
CA PRO A 22 9.92 2.57 21.52
C PRO A 22 8.94 2.25 20.40
N TYR A 23 8.85 3.11 19.39
CA TYR A 23 8.09 2.88 18.16
C TYR A 23 8.73 1.66 17.47
N SER A 24 8.53 0.48 18.05
CA SER A 24 9.10 -0.80 17.70
C SER A 24 8.03 -1.59 16.97
N ALA A 25 7.55 -0.98 15.90
CA ALA A 25 6.91 -1.62 14.77
C ALA A 25 7.11 -0.60 13.66
N THR A 26 8.06 -0.85 12.78
CA THR A 26 8.21 -0.08 11.54
C THR A 26 6.85 -0.13 10.85
N ASN A 27 6.12 0.99 10.88
CA ASN A 27 4.87 1.16 10.13
C ASN A 27 5.23 1.30 8.65
N GLU A 28 5.83 0.26 8.11
CA GLU A 28 6.27 0.16 6.73
C GLU A 28 5.04 -0.10 5.87
N LEU A 29 4.74 0.87 5.01
CA LEU A 29 3.67 0.83 4.04
C LEU A 29 4.24 0.28 2.73
N ARG A 30 3.61 -0.76 2.19
CA ARG A 30 3.85 -1.23 0.83
C ARG A 30 2.94 -0.44 -0.11
N LEU A 31 3.55 0.43 -0.90
CA LEU A 31 2.85 1.32 -1.81
C LEU A 31 3.12 0.89 -3.25
N LEU A 32 2.07 0.94 -4.07
CA LEU A 32 2.12 0.67 -5.49
C LEU A 32 2.16 1.99 -6.24
N ARG A 33 3.19 2.26 -7.01
CA ARG A 33 3.26 3.41 -7.91
C ARG A 33 2.77 2.98 -9.29
N LEU A 34 1.61 3.47 -9.67
CA LEU A 34 1.06 3.32 -11.00
C LEU A 34 1.70 4.34 -11.95
N LEU A 35 2.34 3.86 -13.01
CA LEU A 35 2.98 4.72 -14.01
C LEU A 35 1.96 5.27 -15.01
N SER A 36 2.15 6.54 -15.31
CA SER A 36 1.39 7.26 -16.32
C SER A 36 1.64 6.75 -17.74
N LEU A 37 0.70 6.98 -18.67
CA LEU A 37 0.85 6.62 -20.10
C LEU A 37 2.08 7.27 -20.73
N ALA A 38 2.32 8.55 -20.45
CA ALA A 38 3.52 9.24 -20.91
C ALA A 38 4.83 8.64 -20.36
N SER A 39 4.78 8.05 -19.15
CA SER A 39 5.91 7.39 -18.51
C SER A 39 6.14 6.00 -19.10
N SER A 40 5.07 5.24 -19.32
CA SER A 40 5.12 3.89 -19.90
C SER A 40 5.60 3.88 -21.34
N ASN A 41 5.18 4.84 -22.17
CA ASN A 41 5.65 4.93 -23.56
C ASN A 41 7.16 5.15 -23.67
N ARG A 42 7.81 5.83 -22.72
CA ARG A 42 9.28 5.99 -22.73
C ARG A 42 9.99 4.67 -22.47
N THR A 43 9.45 3.83 -21.60
CA THR A 43 9.97 2.50 -21.32
C THR A 43 9.75 1.57 -22.53
N ALA A 44 8.56 1.60 -23.12
CA ALA A 44 8.21 0.78 -24.29
C ALA A 44 8.92 1.20 -25.59
N ALA A 45 9.09 2.51 -25.83
CA ALA A 45 9.76 3.04 -27.03
C ALA A 45 11.25 2.68 -27.09
N SER A 46 11.85 2.26 -25.97
CA SER A 46 13.23 1.75 -25.95
C SER A 46 13.35 0.28 -26.38
N ALA A 47 12.24 -0.46 -26.42
CA ALA A 47 12.22 -1.91 -26.67
C ALA A 47 11.50 -2.32 -27.97
N ALA A 48 10.66 -1.46 -28.57
CA ALA A 48 9.88 -1.82 -29.75
C ALA A 48 10.27 -0.97 -30.98
N SER A 49 11.14 -1.53 -31.81
CA SER A 49 11.27 -1.15 -33.22
C SER A 49 10.56 -2.19 -34.07
N ASP A 50 9.24 -2.06 -34.26
CA ASP A 50 8.56 -2.57 -35.46
C ASP A 50 7.13 -2.03 -35.54
N ASP A 51 6.73 -1.69 -36.76
CA ASP A 51 5.45 -1.12 -37.15
C ASP A 51 4.30 -2.10 -36.88
N THR A 52 3.41 -1.80 -35.94
CA THR A 52 1.99 -2.16 -36.04
C THR A 52 1.17 -1.35 -35.04
N GLN A 53 0.61 -0.28 -35.57
CA GLN A 53 -0.45 0.53 -35.00
C GLN A 53 -1.74 -0.29 -34.93
N ASP A 54 -2.14 -0.80 -33.76
CA ASP A 54 -3.56 -0.84 -33.33
C ASP A 54 -3.72 -1.34 -31.87
N TYR A 55 -4.78 -0.86 -31.23
CA TYR A 55 -5.38 -1.24 -29.95
C TYR A 55 -4.94 -0.55 -28.65
N HIS A 56 -5.98 0.03 -28.04
CA HIS A 56 -6.09 0.70 -26.76
C HIS A 56 -5.85 -0.25 -25.58
N ASP A 57 -4.69 -0.91 -25.53
CA ASP A 57 -4.24 -1.72 -24.40
C ASP A 57 -2.87 -1.19 -23.97
N THR A 58 -2.87 0.00 -23.40
CA THR A 58 -1.66 0.58 -22.84
C THR A 58 -1.30 -0.21 -21.59
N GLU A 59 -0.27 -1.05 -21.69
CA GLU A 59 0.24 -1.91 -20.62
C GLU A 59 0.24 -1.15 -19.27
N ILE A 60 -0.39 -1.75 -18.25
CA ILE A 60 -0.37 -1.22 -16.90
C ILE A 60 0.99 -1.55 -16.30
N VAL A 61 1.79 -0.50 -16.06
CA VAL A 61 3.10 -0.63 -15.42
C VAL A 61 3.03 -0.04 -14.03
N CYS A 62 3.48 -0.81 -13.05
CA CYS A 62 3.49 -0.48 -11.65
C CYS A 62 4.87 -0.73 -11.04
N GLU A 63 5.22 0.05 -10.03
CA GLU A 63 6.43 -0.16 -9.22
C GLU A 63 6.02 -0.35 -7.76
N LEU A 64 6.49 -1.42 -7.12
CA LEU A 64 6.24 -1.66 -5.70
C LEU A 64 7.38 -1.06 -4.89
N PHE A 65 7.07 -0.18 -3.95
CA PHE A 65 8.08 0.41 -3.07
C PHE A 65 7.60 0.49 -1.62
N HIS A 66 8.58 0.55 -0.71
CA HIS A 66 8.34 0.64 0.72
C HIS A 66 8.45 2.10 1.17
N ALA A 67 7.55 2.52 2.04
CA ALA A 67 7.57 3.83 2.67
C ALA A 67 7.30 3.71 4.16
N PHE A 68 7.80 4.62 4.98
CA PHE A 68 7.51 4.62 6.41
C PHE A 68 6.34 5.57 6.70
N ALA A 69 5.38 5.15 7.51
CA ALA A 69 4.27 6.01 7.90
C ALA A 69 4.73 7.28 8.65
N ASP A 70 5.91 7.23 9.29
CA ASP A 70 6.54 8.39 9.95
C ASP A 70 6.89 9.51 8.95
N ASP A 71 7.23 9.14 7.70
CA ASP A 71 7.55 10.08 6.61
C ASP A 71 6.30 10.77 6.02
N LYS A 72 5.10 10.34 6.44
CA LYS A 72 3.80 10.82 5.94
C LYS A 72 3.74 10.84 4.40
N PRO A 73 3.98 9.68 3.74
CA PRO A 73 3.94 9.61 2.28
C PRO A 73 2.56 9.99 1.77
N LYS A 74 2.51 10.68 0.63
CA LYS A 74 1.25 10.96 -0.07
C LYS A 74 0.87 9.74 -0.90
N TYR A 75 -0.26 9.12 -0.57
CA TYR A 75 -0.82 7.99 -1.31
C TYR A 75 -2.34 8.07 -1.34
N HIS A 76 -2.95 7.40 -2.31
CA HIS A 76 -4.39 7.21 -2.40
C HIS A 76 -4.70 5.79 -1.93
N ALA A 77 -5.63 5.65 -1.00
CA ALA A 77 -6.08 4.32 -0.59
C ALA A 77 -7.06 3.80 -1.66
N LEU A 78 -6.74 2.66 -2.27
CA LEU A 78 -7.65 1.97 -3.18
C LEU A 78 -8.28 0.79 -2.46
N SER A 79 -9.54 0.94 -2.07
CA SER A 79 -10.34 -0.16 -1.55
C SER A 79 -10.98 -0.94 -2.70
N TYR A 80 -10.65 -2.22 -2.85
CA TYR A 80 -11.28 -3.08 -3.85
C TYR A 80 -11.88 -4.34 -3.20
N THR A 81 -12.93 -4.87 -3.82
CA THR A 81 -13.57 -6.12 -3.43
C THR A 81 -12.92 -7.31 -4.14
N TRP A 82 -12.91 -8.47 -3.48
CA TRP A 82 -12.69 -9.73 -4.18
C TRP A 82 -13.78 -9.91 -5.25
N GLY A 83 -13.41 -9.73 -6.52
CA GLY A 83 -14.20 -10.22 -7.63
C GLY A 83 -14.05 -11.73 -7.75
N SER A 84 -14.80 -12.33 -8.68
CA SER A 84 -14.53 -13.71 -9.10
C SER A 84 -13.06 -13.83 -9.54
N ALA A 85 -12.37 -14.90 -9.15
CA ALA A 85 -11.04 -15.22 -9.68
C ALA A 85 -11.07 -15.65 -11.17
N GLU A 86 -12.25 -15.60 -11.78
CA GLU A 86 -12.49 -15.88 -13.18
C GLU A 86 -12.12 -14.62 -13.98
N GLY A 87 -10.93 -14.62 -14.57
CA GLY A 87 -10.39 -13.48 -15.31
C GLY A 87 -9.24 -12.81 -14.57
N THR A 88 -8.01 -13.16 -14.96
CA THR A 88 -6.81 -12.45 -14.53
C THR A 88 -6.22 -11.67 -15.69
N GLU A 89 -6.05 -10.36 -15.52
CA GLU A 89 -5.26 -9.54 -16.44
C GLU A 89 -3.80 -9.49 -15.94
N LEU A 90 -2.86 -9.43 -16.88
CA LEU A 90 -1.44 -9.32 -16.56
C LEU A 90 -1.07 -7.84 -16.45
N ILE A 91 -0.44 -7.46 -15.33
CA ILE A 91 0.19 -6.14 -15.17
C ILE A 91 1.69 -6.30 -15.05
N SER A 92 2.43 -5.30 -15.51
CA SER A 92 3.89 -5.23 -15.33
C SER A 92 4.19 -4.60 -13.97
N LEU A 93 4.72 -5.38 -13.03
CA LEU A 93 5.15 -4.92 -11.71
C LEU A 93 6.68 -5.04 -11.64
N ASP A 94 7.37 -3.91 -11.62
CA ASP A 94 8.85 -3.86 -11.61
C ASP A 94 9.48 -4.65 -12.79
N GLY A 95 8.80 -4.67 -13.95
CA GLY A 95 9.20 -5.45 -15.13
C GLY A 95 8.83 -6.93 -15.09
N ILE A 96 8.15 -7.39 -14.04
CA ILE A 96 7.64 -8.76 -13.91
C ILE A 96 6.14 -8.78 -14.19
N GLN A 97 5.68 -9.67 -15.06
CA GLN A 97 4.25 -9.82 -15.32
C GLN A 97 3.56 -10.56 -14.15
N VAL A 98 2.59 -9.89 -13.53
CA VAL A 98 1.83 -10.41 -12.39
C VAL A 98 0.36 -10.49 -12.77
N PRO A 99 -0.30 -11.65 -12.59
CA PRO A 99 -1.73 -11.76 -12.78
C PRO A 99 -2.47 -11.07 -11.64
N VAL A 100 -3.37 -10.17 -11.98
CA VAL A 100 -4.29 -9.50 -11.06
C VAL A 100 -5.73 -9.75 -11.49
N THR A 101 -6.67 -9.62 -10.57
CA THR A 101 -8.09 -9.74 -10.90
C THR A 101 -8.52 -8.63 -11.86
N GLU A 102 -9.48 -8.92 -12.74
CA GLU A 102 -10.06 -7.93 -13.67
C GLU A 102 -10.54 -6.67 -12.93
N ASN A 103 -11.17 -6.83 -11.75
CA ASN A 103 -11.60 -5.70 -10.93
C ASN A 103 -10.44 -4.79 -10.49
N LEU A 104 -9.28 -5.36 -10.15
CA LEU A 104 -8.11 -4.56 -9.79
C LEU A 104 -7.51 -3.92 -11.04
N ALA A 105 -7.40 -4.65 -12.14
CA ALA A 105 -6.89 -4.10 -13.39
C ALA A 105 -7.74 -2.94 -13.90
N ASP A 106 -9.06 -3.09 -13.93
CA ASP A 106 -10.00 -2.03 -14.31
C ASP A 106 -9.92 -0.83 -13.36
N ALA A 107 -9.85 -1.06 -12.05
CA ALA A 107 -9.65 0.01 -11.08
C ALA A 107 -8.33 0.77 -11.33
N LEU A 108 -7.23 0.05 -11.62
CA LEU A 108 -5.95 0.67 -11.95
C LEU A 108 -6.04 1.47 -13.26
N LYS A 109 -6.69 0.94 -14.31
CA LYS A 109 -6.91 1.64 -15.59
C LYS A 109 -7.70 2.94 -15.38
N ASN A 110 -8.78 2.90 -14.58
CA ASN A 110 -9.61 4.06 -14.29
C ASN A 110 -8.92 5.13 -13.44
N ILE A 111 -8.03 4.72 -12.54
CA ILE A 111 -7.28 5.65 -11.69
C ILE A 111 -6.10 6.25 -12.45
N ARG A 112 -5.53 5.51 -13.42
CA ARG A 112 -4.35 5.93 -14.18
C ARG A 112 -4.56 7.30 -14.82
N ASP A 113 -3.60 8.19 -14.60
CA ASP A 113 -3.55 9.50 -15.23
C ASP A 113 -2.59 9.50 -16.44
N ASP A 114 -2.94 10.23 -17.50
CA ASP A 114 -2.16 10.28 -18.74
C ASP A 114 -0.79 10.98 -18.58
N HIS A 115 -0.65 11.82 -17.55
CA HIS A 115 0.55 12.63 -17.33
C HIS A 115 1.27 12.38 -16.00
N ASN A 116 0.57 11.91 -14.97
CA ASN A 116 1.09 11.82 -13.61
C ASN A 116 1.12 10.39 -13.07
N ASN A 117 2.22 10.04 -12.42
CA ASN A 117 2.31 8.77 -11.70
C ASN A 117 1.53 8.87 -10.39
N ILE A 118 0.80 7.81 -10.03
CA ILE A 118 -0.08 7.80 -8.86
C ILE A 118 0.43 6.78 -7.86
N VAL A 119 0.56 7.18 -6.60
CA VAL A 119 0.93 6.28 -5.51
C VAL A 119 -0.33 5.78 -4.83
N LEU A 120 -0.48 4.47 -4.79
CA LEU A 120 -1.64 3.76 -4.28
C LEU A 120 -1.25 2.87 -3.10
N TRP A 121 -2.10 2.86 -2.07
CA TRP A 121 -2.09 1.83 -1.05
C TRP A 121 -3.29 0.93 -1.29
N LEU A 122 -3.04 -0.31 -1.70
CA LEU A 122 -4.11 -1.27 -1.96
C LEU A 122 -4.63 -1.81 -0.63
N VAL A 123 -5.92 -1.64 -0.39
CA VAL A 123 -6.60 -2.16 0.77
C VAL A 123 -7.71 -3.08 0.31
N GLN A 124 -7.59 -4.35 0.66
CA GLN A 124 -8.61 -5.32 0.32
C GLN A 124 -9.75 -5.24 1.33
N HIS A 125 -10.99 -5.07 0.84
CA HIS A 125 -12.18 -5.19 1.68
C HIS A 125 -12.80 -6.57 1.45
N ASP A 126 -12.77 -7.41 2.49
CA ASP A 126 -13.37 -8.73 2.42
C ASP A 126 -14.91 -8.61 2.45
N SER A 127 -15.52 -8.73 1.27
CA SER A 127 -16.95 -8.98 1.17
C SER A 127 -17.22 -10.46 1.44
N LEU A 128 -17.05 -10.90 2.70
CA LEU A 128 -17.50 -12.23 3.12
C LEU A 128 -18.95 -12.40 2.63
N PRO A 129 -19.29 -13.48 1.90
CA PRO A 129 -20.69 -13.77 1.66
C PRO A 129 -21.37 -13.91 3.02
N ARG A 130 -22.52 -13.26 3.18
CA ARG A 130 -23.33 -13.28 4.42
C ARG A 130 -23.68 -14.70 4.90
N SER A 131 -23.44 -15.72 4.08
CA SER A 131 -23.60 -17.15 4.34
C SER A 131 -22.66 -17.74 5.39
N LEU A 132 -21.54 -17.07 5.72
CA LEU A 132 -20.54 -17.57 6.68
C LEU A 132 -20.42 -16.68 7.93
N ARG A 133 -21.52 -16.04 8.36
CA ARG A 133 -21.69 -15.60 9.75
C ARG A 133 -22.58 -16.61 10.45
N ARG A 134 -21.98 -17.63 11.06
CA ARG A 134 -22.65 -18.52 12.00
C ARG A 134 -21.99 -18.39 13.36
#